data_AF-A0AAN7CES8-F1
#
_entry.id   AF-A0AAN7CES8-F1
#
_cell.length_a   1.000
_cell.length_b   1.000
_cell.length_c   1.000
_cell.angle_alpha   90.00
_cell.angle_beta   90.00
_cell.angle_gamma   90.00
#
_symmetry.space_group_name_H-M   'P 1'
#
loop_
_entity.id
_entity.type
_entity.pdbx_description
1 polymer ?
#
loop_
_entity_poly.entity_id
_entity_poly.type
_entity_poly.pdbx_seq_one_letter_code
_entity_poly.pdbx_strand_id
1 'polypeptide(L)'
;MLIQMSLRAPNGQSRIQIEDDSPLSALVELIKTKTELTNFSLKYGYPLKSLDISPALQDKPIKELNLRGETIVVASVDPSPPAPALQPASAEPKPKPFTPKGIEPDETSLQWPERGGYMVLRVMPDDNSCMFTAFGGAIGLDNPSRTLRNQVADYILSHPNEYNQAILGEDPQRYTTKMRRMDTWGGAIELSILSDIYNLEISSIDVKSLRVDRFGEGKSTRVIILYSGIHYDRIAFCMDLSYPVEVDVTKWSTDDDEVLEKARQLAQQLQRLHYYTDTTDFVIKCEICNWIGQGTREAVKHEKETGHNQFGEMQITD
;
A
#
# COMPACT_ATOMS: atom_id res chain seq x y z
N MET A 1 -34.75 22.94 -13.07
CA MET A 1 -33.32 23.26 -13.40
C MET A 1 -32.55 21.97 -13.64
N LEU A 2 -31.54 21.97 -14.52
CA LEU A 2 -30.72 20.78 -14.77
C LEU A 2 -29.65 20.59 -13.69
N ILE A 3 -29.57 19.39 -13.13
CA ILE A 3 -28.53 18.94 -12.20
C ILE A 3 -27.45 18.22 -13.01
N GLN A 4 -26.22 18.73 -12.98
CA GLN A 4 -25.06 18.07 -13.56
C GLN A 4 -24.33 17.24 -12.49
N MET A 5 -23.97 16.02 -12.85
CA MET A 5 -23.24 15.10 -11.97
C MET A 5 -22.27 14.23 -12.79
N SER A 6 -21.19 13.79 -12.13
CA SER A 6 -20.22 12.89 -12.74
C SER A 6 -20.57 11.45 -12.39
N LEU A 7 -20.62 10.57 -13.37
CA LEU A 7 -20.89 9.15 -13.21
C LEU A 7 -19.58 8.37 -13.35
N ARG A 8 -19.22 7.58 -12.35
CA ARG A 8 -18.09 6.64 -12.39
C ARG A 8 -18.64 5.22 -12.34
N ALA A 9 -18.57 4.52 -13.47
CA ALA A 9 -19.06 3.16 -13.61
C ALA A 9 -17.91 2.23 -14.06
N PRO A 10 -18.09 0.89 -14.02
CA PRO A 10 -17.06 -0.06 -14.42
C PRO A 10 -16.58 0.12 -15.87
N ASN A 11 -17.45 0.66 -16.74
CA ASN A 11 -17.15 0.96 -18.14
C ASN A 11 -16.47 2.34 -18.37
N GLY A 12 -16.16 3.09 -17.30
CA GLY A 12 -15.47 4.37 -17.38
C GLY A 12 -16.20 5.52 -16.68
N GLN A 13 -15.67 6.74 -16.85
CA GLN A 13 -16.24 7.95 -16.27
C GLN A 13 -16.97 8.77 -17.34
N SER A 14 -18.20 9.19 -17.06
CA SER A 14 -18.99 10.02 -17.95
C SER A 14 -19.74 11.12 -17.19
N ARG A 15 -20.24 12.14 -17.88
CA ARG A 15 -21.10 13.16 -17.28
C ARG A 15 -22.56 12.89 -17.64
N ILE A 16 -23.46 13.09 -16.67
CA ILE A 16 -24.91 12.98 -16.87
C ILE A 16 -25.61 14.25 -16.38
N GLN A 17 -26.75 14.54 -16.98
CA GLN A 17 -27.60 15.69 -16.66
C GLN A 17 -29.04 15.20 -16.54
N ILE A 18 -29.75 15.68 -15.51
CA ILE A 18 -31.15 15.33 -15.24
C ILE A 18 -31.88 16.52 -14.63
N GLU A 19 -33.19 16.63 -14.83
CA GLU A 19 -33.99 17.71 -14.25
C GLU A 19 -34.15 17.52 -12.73
N ASP A 20 -34.17 18.62 -11.98
CA ASP A 20 -34.25 18.64 -10.51
C ASP A 20 -35.53 18.06 -9.93
N ASP A 21 -36.65 18.23 -10.64
CA ASP A 21 -37.96 17.66 -10.28
C ASP A 21 -38.15 16.23 -10.83
N SER A 22 -37.16 15.67 -11.55
CA SER A 22 -37.24 14.28 -11.99
C SER A 22 -37.20 13.33 -10.78
N PRO A 23 -37.97 12.23 -10.83
CA PRO A 23 -37.93 11.20 -9.80
C PRO A 23 -36.60 10.43 -9.84
N LEU A 24 -36.20 9.86 -8.70
CA LEU A 24 -35.00 9.01 -8.60
C LEU A 24 -35.04 7.83 -9.59
N SER A 25 -36.23 7.31 -9.93
CA SER A 25 -36.41 6.29 -10.98
C SER A 25 -35.83 6.71 -12.33
N ALA A 26 -36.02 7.97 -12.75
CA ALA A 26 -35.49 8.49 -14.00
C ALA A 26 -33.95 8.54 -14.01
N LEU A 27 -33.32 8.81 -12.85
CA LEU A 27 -31.87 8.75 -12.70
C LEU A 27 -31.35 7.31 -12.81
N VAL A 28 -32.06 6.36 -12.18
CA VAL A 28 -31.71 4.93 -12.24
C VAL A 28 -31.82 4.41 -13.68
N GLU A 29 -32.88 4.77 -14.42
CA GLU A 29 -33.02 4.41 -15.83
C GLU A 29 -31.91 5.01 -16.70
N LEU A 30 -31.57 6.29 -16.49
CA LEU A 30 -30.48 6.95 -17.22
C LEU A 30 -29.13 6.24 -17.00
N ILE A 31 -28.87 5.78 -15.77
CA ILE A 31 -27.67 5.02 -15.44
C ILE A 31 -27.71 3.63 -16.07
N LYS A 32 -28.85 2.93 -16.05
CA LYS A 32 -29.04 1.65 -16.76
C LYS A 32 -28.71 1.78 -18.24
N THR A 33 -29.27 2.77 -18.92
CA THR A 33 -29.05 3.00 -20.35
C THR A 33 -27.59 3.32 -20.67
N LYS A 34 -26.90 4.09 -19.81
CA LYS A 34 -25.48 4.47 -20.06
C LYS A 34 -24.45 3.41 -19.66
N THR A 35 -24.77 2.54 -18.70
CA THR A 35 -23.81 1.57 -18.15
C THR A 35 -24.09 0.15 -18.58
N GLU A 36 -25.24 -0.11 -19.20
CA GLU A 36 -25.74 -1.44 -19.57
C GLU A 36 -25.89 -2.40 -18.37
N LEU A 37 -25.86 -1.87 -17.13
CA LEU A 37 -26.00 -2.64 -15.90
C LEU A 37 -27.48 -2.80 -15.53
N THR A 38 -27.92 -4.02 -15.26
CA THR A 38 -29.31 -4.32 -14.87
C THR A 38 -29.53 -4.22 -13.35
N ASN A 39 -28.52 -4.61 -12.57
CA ASN A 39 -28.48 -4.50 -11.11
C ASN A 39 -27.22 -3.76 -10.67
N PHE A 40 -27.37 -2.70 -9.88
CA PHE A 40 -26.25 -1.94 -9.34
C PHE A 40 -26.62 -1.23 -8.04
N SER A 41 -25.61 -0.84 -7.27
CA SER A 41 -25.70 0.10 -6.16
C SER A 41 -25.07 1.44 -6.53
N LEU A 42 -25.60 2.51 -5.96
CA LEU A 42 -25.12 3.88 -6.18
C LEU A 42 -24.50 4.42 -4.89
N LYS A 43 -23.34 5.09 -4.99
CA LYS A 43 -22.69 5.79 -3.88
C LYS A 43 -22.29 7.21 -4.30
N TYR A 44 -22.27 8.17 -3.39
CA TYR A 44 -21.93 9.57 -3.67
C TYR A 44 -21.34 10.28 -2.45
N GLY A 45 -20.69 11.43 -2.66
CA GLY A 45 -20.09 12.25 -1.60
C GLY A 45 -18.77 11.72 -1.02
N TYR A 46 -18.14 12.52 -0.17
CA TYR A 46 -16.97 12.11 0.62
C TYR A 46 -17.21 12.43 2.11
N PRO A 47 -17.16 11.43 3.02
CA PRO A 47 -17.02 9.99 2.79
C PRO A 47 -18.16 9.41 1.93
N LEU A 48 -17.90 8.30 1.21
CA LEU A 48 -18.88 7.68 0.30
C LEU A 48 -20.14 7.22 1.05
N LYS A 49 -21.26 7.87 0.76
CA LYS A 49 -22.59 7.50 1.28
C LYS A 49 -23.32 6.66 0.23
N SER A 50 -23.96 5.58 0.67
CA SER A 50 -24.86 4.82 -0.20
C SER A 50 -26.07 5.68 -0.56
N LEU A 51 -26.35 5.79 -1.85
CA LEU A 51 -27.60 6.34 -2.34
C LEU A 51 -28.62 5.21 -2.36
N ASP A 52 -29.61 5.30 -1.49
CA ASP A 52 -30.68 4.33 -1.42
C ASP A 52 -31.60 4.47 -2.65
N ILE A 53 -31.58 3.44 -3.49
CA ILE A 53 -32.39 3.31 -4.72
C ILE A 53 -33.55 2.32 -4.54
N SER A 54 -33.92 2.02 -3.29
CA SER A 54 -35.03 1.13 -2.99
C SER A 54 -36.36 1.65 -3.58
N PRO A 55 -37.31 0.75 -3.88
CA PRO A 55 -38.63 1.12 -4.41
C PRO A 55 -39.36 2.19 -3.58
N ALA A 56 -39.07 2.27 -2.27
CA ALA A 56 -39.67 3.25 -1.36
C ALA A 56 -39.22 4.71 -1.60
N LEU A 57 -38.13 4.93 -2.33
CA LEU A 57 -37.57 6.26 -2.60
C LEU A 57 -37.59 6.64 -4.08
N GLN A 58 -38.12 5.79 -4.96
CA GLN A 58 -38.09 6.01 -6.42
C GLN A 58 -38.87 7.25 -6.87
N ASP A 59 -39.94 7.61 -6.16
CA ASP A 59 -40.76 8.79 -6.46
C ASP A 59 -40.20 10.09 -5.85
N LYS A 60 -39.10 10.03 -5.08
CA LYS A 60 -38.51 11.23 -4.50
C LYS A 60 -37.80 12.08 -5.56
N PRO A 61 -37.97 13.41 -5.54
CA PRO A 61 -37.32 14.28 -6.49
C PRO A 61 -35.81 14.38 -6.20
N ILE A 62 -35.01 14.39 -7.25
CA ILE A 62 -33.54 14.35 -7.14
C ILE A 62 -32.96 15.56 -6.40
N LYS A 63 -33.66 16.70 -6.41
CA LYS A 63 -33.26 17.89 -5.64
C LYS A 63 -33.12 17.64 -4.13
N GLU A 64 -33.86 16.70 -3.56
CA GLU A 64 -33.79 16.36 -2.13
C GLU A 64 -32.55 15.53 -1.77
N LEU A 65 -31.88 14.96 -2.78
CA LEU A 65 -30.72 14.10 -2.62
C LEU A 65 -29.38 14.86 -2.66
N ASN A 66 -29.42 16.19 -2.86
CA ASN A 66 -28.25 17.08 -2.90
C ASN A 66 -27.10 16.61 -3.83
N LEU A 67 -27.45 16.01 -4.97
CA LEU A 67 -26.48 15.40 -5.91
C LEU A 67 -25.84 16.39 -6.90
N ARG A 68 -26.01 17.70 -6.72
CA ARG A 68 -25.52 18.72 -7.66
C ARG A 68 -24.00 18.86 -7.56
N GLY A 69 -23.30 18.56 -8.66
CA GLY A 69 -21.83 18.60 -8.71
C GLY A 69 -21.13 17.38 -8.09
N GLU A 70 -21.91 16.42 -7.58
CA GLU A 70 -21.38 15.21 -6.95
C GLU A 70 -20.92 14.18 -7.98
N THR A 71 -20.06 13.25 -7.54
CA THR A 71 -19.70 12.07 -8.31
C THR A 71 -20.48 10.85 -7.80
N ILE A 72 -21.32 10.29 -8.66
CA ILE A 72 -22.05 9.04 -8.42
C ILE A 72 -21.19 7.87 -8.88
N VAL A 73 -20.90 6.96 -7.97
CA VAL A 73 -20.18 5.71 -8.23
C VAL A 73 -21.19 4.57 -8.37
N VAL A 74 -21.11 3.83 -9.47
CA VAL A 74 -21.98 2.70 -9.80
C VAL A 74 -21.22 1.38 -9.62
N ALA A 75 -21.76 0.45 -8.85
CA ALA A 75 -21.18 -0.89 -8.66
C ALA A 75 -22.23 -1.97 -8.98
N SER A 76 -21.93 -2.96 -9.82
CA SER A 76 -22.89 -4.01 -10.23
C SER A 76 -23.23 -4.99 -9.09
N VAL A 77 -24.45 -5.54 -9.12
CA VAL A 77 -25.00 -6.47 -8.11
C VAL A 77 -25.68 -7.65 -8.81
N ASP A 78 -24.92 -8.61 -9.35
CA ASP A 78 -25.53 -9.79 -10.00
C ASP A 78 -26.10 -10.81 -8.99
N PRO A 79 -27.22 -11.50 -9.31
CA PRO A 79 -27.96 -12.31 -8.35
C PRO A 79 -27.45 -13.76 -8.26
N SER A 80 -27.20 -14.24 -7.03
CA SER A 80 -27.14 -15.67 -6.69
C SER A 80 -28.44 -16.11 -5.99
N PRO A 81 -28.86 -17.39 -6.08
CA PRO A 81 -30.17 -17.86 -5.59
C PRO A 81 -30.29 -17.92 -4.05
N PRO A 82 -31.54 -18.00 -3.50
CA PRO A 82 -31.83 -17.67 -2.11
C PRO A 82 -31.61 -18.84 -1.12
N ALA A 83 -31.25 -18.47 0.11
CA ALA A 83 -30.71 -19.31 1.18
C ALA A 83 -31.75 -20.13 1.98
N PRO A 84 -31.38 -21.31 2.51
CA PRO A 84 -31.94 -21.83 3.75
C PRO A 84 -31.21 -21.23 4.96
N ALA A 85 -32.00 -20.90 5.99
CA ALA A 85 -31.54 -20.33 7.25
C ALA A 85 -30.54 -21.24 7.99
N LEU A 86 -29.48 -20.66 8.58
CA LEU A 86 -28.86 -21.00 9.87
C LEU A 86 -27.58 -20.18 10.16
N GLN A 87 -27.49 -19.70 11.41
CA GLN A 87 -26.29 -19.52 12.25
C GLN A 87 -25.40 -18.26 12.12
N PRO A 88 -24.78 -17.82 13.23
CA PRO A 88 -24.25 -16.47 13.39
C PRO A 88 -22.98 -16.24 12.55
N ALA A 89 -23.02 -15.15 11.78
CA ALA A 89 -21.92 -14.41 11.18
C ALA A 89 -20.58 -15.16 10.99
N SER A 90 -20.47 -15.90 9.89
CA SER A 90 -19.18 -16.21 9.28
C SER A 90 -18.75 -15.04 8.39
N ALA A 91 -17.52 -14.59 8.64
CA ALA A 91 -16.82 -13.51 7.96
C ALA A 91 -16.84 -13.63 6.43
N GLU A 92 -16.91 -12.48 5.76
CA GLU A 92 -16.71 -12.31 4.31
C GLU A 92 -15.43 -13.03 3.83
N PRO A 93 -15.37 -13.53 2.58
CA PRO A 93 -14.17 -14.17 2.07
C PRO A 93 -13.07 -13.12 2.03
N LYS A 94 -12.09 -13.32 2.91
CA LYS A 94 -10.86 -12.53 3.00
C LYS A 94 -10.24 -12.38 1.61
N PRO A 95 -9.54 -11.26 1.35
CA PRO A 95 -8.58 -11.23 0.25
C PRO A 95 -7.75 -12.51 0.33
N LYS A 96 -7.38 -13.11 -0.82
CA LYS A 96 -6.51 -14.29 -0.84
C LYS A 96 -5.45 -14.08 0.23
N PRO A 97 -5.36 -14.95 1.26
CA PRO A 97 -4.35 -14.77 2.28
C PRO A 97 -3.04 -14.65 1.55
N PHE A 98 -2.31 -13.56 1.80
CA PHE A 98 -0.88 -13.63 1.65
C PHE A 98 -0.48 -14.85 2.47
N THR A 99 -0.03 -15.90 1.79
CA THR A 99 0.82 -16.91 2.41
C THR A 99 2.16 -16.23 2.54
N PRO A 100 2.59 -15.86 3.77
CA PRO A 100 4.03 -15.81 4.00
C PRO A 100 4.57 -17.13 3.46
N LYS A 101 5.77 -17.12 2.84
CA LYS A 101 6.54 -18.36 2.93
C LYS A 101 6.50 -18.74 4.41
N GLY A 102 5.94 -19.91 4.72
CA GLY A 102 5.93 -20.44 6.08
C GLY A 102 7.39 -20.70 6.40
N ILE A 103 8.08 -19.66 6.83
CA ILE A 103 9.46 -19.72 7.20
C ILE A 103 9.40 -20.19 8.64
N GLU A 104 9.78 -21.44 8.82
CA GLU A 104 9.89 -22.04 10.13
C GLU A 104 10.79 -21.14 11.01
N PRO A 105 10.58 -21.10 12.34
CA PRO A 105 11.34 -20.22 13.23
C PRO A 105 12.86 -20.37 13.11
N ASP A 106 13.36 -21.53 12.67
CA ASP A 106 14.77 -21.80 12.38
C ASP A 106 15.31 -21.05 11.16
N GLU A 107 14.46 -20.77 10.17
CA GLU A 107 14.83 -20.09 8.94
C GLU A 107 14.73 -18.55 9.06
N THR A 108 13.88 -18.03 9.95
CA THR A 108 13.78 -16.57 10.27
C THR A 108 14.70 -16.13 11.41
N SER A 109 15.42 -17.05 12.03
CA SER A 109 16.36 -16.75 13.12
C SER A 109 17.77 -17.20 12.78
N LEU A 110 18.73 -16.49 13.37
CA LEU A 110 20.14 -16.81 13.30
C LEU A 110 20.73 -16.74 14.71
N GLN A 111 21.19 -17.87 15.22
CA GLN A 111 21.79 -17.93 16.55
C GLN A 111 23.02 -17.01 16.64
N TRP A 112 23.13 -16.32 17.78
CA TRP A 112 24.23 -15.44 18.14
C TRP A 112 24.82 -15.83 19.50
N PRO A 113 25.65 -16.88 19.55
CA PRO A 113 26.24 -17.37 20.80
C PRO A 113 27.03 -16.31 21.56
N GLU A 114 27.75 -15.45 20.86
CA GLU A 114 28.58 -14.39 21.44
C GLU A 114 27.76 -13.36 22.24
N ARG A 115 26.48 -13.18 21.90
CA ARG A 115 25.54 -12.33 22.65
C ARG A 115 24.47 -13.13 23.40
N GLY A 116 24.58 -14.46 23.43
CA GLY A 116 23.68 -15.35 24.17
C GLY A 116 22.22 -15.30 23.70
N GLY A 117 21.99 -15.15 22.39
CA GLY A 117 20.62 -15.06 21.85
C GLY A 117 20.54 -15.31 20.35
N TYR A 118 19.60 -14.63 19.70
CA TYR A 118 19.27 -14.79 18.28
C TYR A 118 19.08 -13.44 17.61
N MET A 119 19.58 -13.30 16.40
CA MET A 119 19.12 -12.29 15.45
C MET A 119 17.90 -12.85 14.73
N VAL A 120 16.79 -12.12 14.70
CA VAL A 120 15.50 -12.62 14.20
C VAL A 120 14.84 -11.64 13.24
N LEU A 121 14.15 -12.20 12.26
CA LEU A 121 13.20 -11.50 11.41
C LEU A 121 11.81 -11.53 12.07
N ARG A 122 11.24 -10.36 12.33
CA ARG A 122 9.83 -10.22 12.71
C ARG A 122 9.05 -9.81 11.47
N VAL A 123 8.20 -10.71 10.99
CA VAL A 123 7.42 -10.53 9.77
C VAL A 123 6.26 -9.56 10.00
N MET A 124 6.12 -8.55 9.14
CA MET A 124 5.03 -7.58 9.25
C MET A 124 3.77 -8.04 8.50
N PRO A 125 2.57 -7.56 8.88
CA PRO A 125 1.37 -7.79 8.09
C PRO A 125 1.50 -7.24 6.67
N ASP A 126 1.01 -7.99 5.69
CA ASP A 126 0.93 -7.56 4.29
C ASP A 126 -0.32 -6.69 4.05
N ASP A 127 -0.26 -5.43 4.52
CA ASP A 127 -1.40 -4.50 4.56
C ASP A 127 -1.09 -3.12 3.94
N ASN A 128 -0.12 -3.06 3.02
CA ASN A 128 0.43 -1.82 2.43
C ASN A 128 1.05 -0.85 3.44
N SER A 129 1.15 -1.23 4.72
CA SER A 129 1.74 -0.43 5.79
C SER A 129 2.98 -1.07 6.41
N CYS A 130 3.47 -2.19 5.86
CA CYS A 130 4.58 -2.98 6.38
C CYS A 130 5.82 -2.14 6.75
N MET A 131 6.22 -1.18 5.92
CA MET A 131 7.35 -0.27 6.22
C MET A 131 7.11 0.54 7.50
N PHE A 132 5.91 1.11 7.66
CA PHE A 132 5.55 1.89 8.85
C PHE A 132 5.40 1.00 10.08
N THR A 133 4.89 -0.22 9.92
CA THR A 133 4.76 -1.21 10.99
C THR A 133 6.14 -1.71 11.44
N ALA A 134 7.05 -1.99 10.51
CA ALA A 134 8.42 -2.42 10.79
C ALA A 134 9.18 -1.35 11.58
N PHE A 135 9.23 -0.11 11.04
CA PHE A 135 9.89 1.00 11.70
C PHE A 135 9.23 1.36 13.03
N GLY A 136 7.91 1.52 13.04
CA GLY A 136 7.15 1.89 14.24
C GLY A 136 7.31 0.88 15.36
N GLY A 137 7.29 -0.41 15.03
CA GLY A 137 7.56 -1.46 16.00
C GLY A 137 9.02 -1.44 16.50
N ALA A 138 10.00 -1.10 15.65
CA ALA A 138 11.38 -0.94 16.09
C ALA A 138 11.56 0.21 17.08
N ILE A 139 10.74 1.25 16.98
CA ILE A 139 10.77 2.38 17.90
C ILE A 139 9.84 2.26 19.11
N GLY A 140 9.00 1.21 19.17
CA GLY A 140 8.08 0.94 20.28
C GLY A 140 6.74 1.68 20.18
N LEU A 141 6.26 1.94 18.95
CA LEU A 141 4.95 2.55 18.72
C LEU A 141 3.88 1.50 18.42
N ASP A 142 2.79 1.56 19.17
CA ASP A 142 1.57 0.78 18.90
C ASP A 142 0.79 1.36 17.73
N ASN A 143 0.33 0.48 16.82
CA ASN A 143 -0.46 0.83 15.64
C ASN A 143 0.12 2.02 14.83
N PRO A 144 1.40 1.93 14.41
CA PRO A 144 2.18 3.11 14.03
C PRO A 144 1.78 3.74 12.69
N SER A 145 1.17 2.98 11.78
CA SER A 145 0.98 3.37 10.38
C SER A 145 0.33 4.74 10.21
N ARG A 146 -0.83 5.00 10.84
CA ARG A 146 -1.52 6.30 10.72
C ARG A 146 -0.67 7.45 11.25
N THR A 147 -0.03 7.25 12.40
CA THR A 147 0.77 8.27 13.07
C THR A 147 1.99 8.64 12.22
N LEU A 148 2.75 7.65 11.77
CA LEU A 148 3.97 7.86 10.99
C LEU A 148 3.68 8.47 9.62
N ARG A 149 2.61 8.02 8.93
CA ARG A 149 2.17 8.62 7.66
C ARG A 149 1.83 10.10 7.81
N ASN A 150 1.15 10.45 8.91
CA ASN A 150 0.81 11.83 9.19
C ASN A 150 2.07 12.68 9.44
N GLN A 151 3.00 12.17 10.26
CA GLN A 151 4.26 12.85 10.53
C GLN A 151 5.09 13.07 9.26
N VAL A 152 5.21 12.05 8.39
CA VAL A 152 5.88 12.20 7.10
C VAL A 152 5.21 13.27 6.25
N ALA A 153 3.89 13.22 6.14
CA ALA A 153 3.15 14.21 5.37
C ALA A 153 3.32 15.64 5.92
N ASP A 154 3.31 15.81 7.23
CA ASP A 154 3.52 17.11 7.89
C ASP A 154 4.97 17.61 7.71
N TYR A 155 5.95 16.71 7.75
CA TYR A 155 7.35 17.04 7.51
C TYR A 155 7.57 17.54 6.08
N ILE A 156 7.01 16.85 5.08
CA ILE A 156 7.08 17.27 3.67
C ILE A 156 6.52 18.69 3.50
N LEU A 157 5.34 18.97 4.04
CA LEU A 157 4.68 20.28 3.88
C LEU A 157 5.41 21.40 4.61
N SER A 158 6.16 21.09 5.67
CA SER A 158 6.97 22.07 6.40
C SER A 158 8.37 22.30 5.81
N HIS A 159 8.80 21.45 4.87
CA HIS A 159 10.11 21.53 4.21
C HIS A 159 9.98 21.64 2.67
N PRO A 160 9.25 22.65 2.14
CA PRO A 160 8.89 22.73 0.72
C PRO A 160 10.08 22.93 -0.24
N ASN A 161 11.21 23.44 0.25
CA ASN A 161 12.42 23.58 -0.56
C ASN A 161 13.09 22.22 -0.81
N GLU A 162 13.06 21.35 0.20
CA GLU A 162 13.67 20.01 0.16
C GLU A 162 12.73 19.03 -0.53
N TYR A 163 11.46 18.97 -0.13
CA TYR A 163 10.46 18.05 -0.68
C TYR A 163 9.57 18.75 -1.69
N ASN A 164 10.18 19.15 -2.80
CA ASN A 164 9.51 19.75 -3.94
C ASN A 164 9.11 18.70 -5.00
N GLN A 165 8.42 19.15 -6.06
CA GLN A 165 7.94 18.27 -7.12
C GLN A 165 9.04 17.44 -7.81
N ALA A 166 10.27 17.95 -7.91
CA ALA A 166 11.36 17.20 -8.52
C ALA A 166 11.81 16.02 -7.64
N ILE A 167 11.82 16.19 -6.32
CA ILE A 167 12.20 15.14 -5.37
C ILE A 167 11.07 14.12 -5.18
N LEU A 168 9.83 14.59 -5.03
CA LEU A 168 8.67 13.73 -4.79
C LEU A 168 8.16 13.06 -6.08
N GLY A 169 8.52 13.58 -7.25
CA GLY A 169 7.99 13.15 -8.55
C GLY A 169 6.54 13.59 -8.81
N GLU A 170 5.94 14.36 -7.89
CA GLU A 170 4.60 14.93 -7.99
C GLU A 170 4.46 16.17 -7.08
N ASP A 171 3.35 16.89 -7.23
CA ASP A 171 2.99 18.02 -6.36
C ASP A 171 2.96 17.61 -4.86
N PRO A 172 3.61 18.36 -3.95
CA PRO A 172 3.71 17.99 -2.53
C PRO A 172 2.36 17.79 -1.83
N GLN A 173 1.35 18.61 -2.14
CA GLN A 173 0.02 18.48 -1.55
C GLN A 173 -0.66 17.20 -2.03
N ARG A 174 -0.47 16.83 -3.30
CA ARG A 174 -0.95 15.55 -3.84
C ARG A 174 -0.22 14.35 -3.25
N TYR A 175 1.11 14.43 -3.12
CA TYR A 175 1.94 13.37 -2.53
C TYR A 175 1.48 13.08 -1.10
N THR A 176 1.40 14.11 -0.27
CA THR A 176 1.05 14.00 1.14
C THR A 176 -0.40 13.54 1.35
N THR A 177 -1.32 13.94 0.48
CA THR A 177 -2.70 13.42 0.49
C THR A 177 -2.76 11.91 0.23
N LYS A 178 -1.93 11.39 -0.70
CA LYS A 178 -1.82 9.94 -0.91
C LYS A 178 -1.10 9.28 0.26
N MET A 179 -0.02 9.88 0.76
CA MET A 179 0.79 9.29 1.83
C MET A 179 -0.01 8.95 3.09
N ARG A 180 -1.01 9.78 3.41
CA ARG A 180 -1.93 9.57 4.54
C ARG A 180 -2.93 8.42 4.35
N ARG A 181 -3.06 7.85 3.15
CA ARG A 181 -3.93 6.70 2.88
C ARG A 181 -3.20 5.41 3.23
N MET A 182 -3.93 4.47 3.82
CA MET A 182 -3.37 3.19 4.29
C MET A 182 -2.94 2.25 3.15
N ASP A 183 -3.41 2.50 1.93
CA ASP A 183 -3.11 1.72 0.72
C ASP A 183 -1.86 2.21 -0.03
N THR A 184 -1.24 3.31 0.41
CA THR A 184 -0.05 3.87 -0.24
C THR A 184 1.21 3.30 0.40
N TRP A 185 2.13 2.77 -0.41
CA TRP A 185 3.40 2.25 0.09
C TRP A 185 4.33 3.40 0.48
N GLY A 186 5.09 3.20 1.56
CA GLY A 186 6.25 4.06 1.86
C GLY A 186 7.51 3.46 1.25
N GLY A 187 8.55 4.28 1.14
CA GLY A 187 9.88 3.83 0.69
C GLY A 187 11.00 4.75 1.16
N ALA A 188 12.01 4.93 0.32
CA ALA A 188 13.23 5.65 0.65
C ALA A 188 13.00 7.09 1.13
N ILE A 189 12.04 7.82 0.54
CA ILE A 189 11.69 9.19 0.95
C ILE A 189 11.16 9.18 2.38
N GLU A 190 10.17 8.32 2.67
CA GLU A 190 9.57 8.20 4.00
C GLU A 190 10.61 7.76 5.04
N LEU A 191 11.50 6.81 4.71
CA LEU A 191 12.56 6.36 5.61
C LEU A 191 13.56 7.48 5.92
N SER A 192 13.96 8.27 4.94
CA SER A 192 14.81 9.45 5.16
C SER A 192 14.16 10.45 6.12
N ILE A 193 12.89 10.75 5.90
CA ILE A 193 12.12 11.68 6.74
C ILE A 193 11.97 11.14 8.17
N LEU A 194 11.58 9.87 8.32
CA LEU A 194 11.42 9.23 9.62
C LEU A 194 12.74 9.16 10.38
N SER A 195 13.84 8.93 9.67
CA SER A 195 15.18 9.01 10.24
C SER A 195 15.42 10.37 10.88
N ASP A 196 15.06 11.47 10.22
CA ASP A 196 15.23 12.84 10.73
C ASP A 196 14.31 13.16 11.90
N ILE A 197 13.02 12.83 11.78
CA ILE A 197 12.02 13.06 12.84
C ILE A 197 12.42 12.38 14.15
N TYR A 198 12.92 11.15 14.07
CA TYR A 198 13.25 10.35 15.24
C TYR A 198 14.73 10.44 15.65
N ASN A 199 15.56 11.14 14.87
CA ASN A 199 17.01 11.19 15.05
C ASN A 199 17.64 9.78 15.19
N LEU A 200 17.27 8.87 14.28
CA LEU A 200 17.80 7.50 14.21
C LEU A 200 18.35 7.20 12.82
N GLU A 201 19.48 6.50 12.73
CA GLU A 201 19.87 5.84 11.49
C GLU A 201 18.91 4.69 11.19
N ILE A 202 18.44 4.56 9.96
CA ILE A 202 17.66 3.39 9.52
C ILE A 202 18.51 2.62 8.53
N SER A 203 18.93 1.42 8.92
CA SER A 203 19.63 0.48 8.03
C SER A 203 18.63 -0.47 7.40
N SER A 204 18.33 -0.27 6.12
CA SER A 204 17.48 -1.17 5.32
C SER A 204 18.34 -2.17 4.56
N ILE A 205 18.18 -3.47 4.84
CA ILE A 205 18.91 -4.52 4.15
C ILE A 205 18.05 -5.07 3.01
N ASP A 206 18.49 -4.89 1.78
CA ASP A 206 17.86 -5.48 0.59
C ASP A 206 18.25 -6.96 0.48
N VAL A 207 17.29 -7.88 0.56
CA VAL A 207 17.57 -9.33 0.56
C VAL A 207 18.17 -9.78 -0.76
N LYS A 208 17.70 -9.24 -1.90
CA LYS A 208 18.15 -9.66 -3.23
C LYS A 208 19.64 -9.38 -3.42
N SER A 209 20.11 -8.19 -3.06
CA SER A 209 21.49 -7.73 -3.30
C SER A 209 22.40 -7.78 -2.08
N LEU A 210 21.85 -7.99 -0.87
CA LEU A 210 22.54 -7.85 0.41
C LEU A 210 23.15 -6.46 0.65
N ARG A 211 22.73 -5.45 -0.12
CA ARG A 211 23.11 -4.06 0.07
C ARG A 211 22.41 -3.53 1.32
N VAL A 212 23.13 -2.69 2.07
CA VAL A 212 22.56 -1.94 3.18
C VAL A 212 22.38 -0.50 2.73
N ASP A 213 21.13 -0.06 2.64
CA ASP A 213 20.77 1.33 2.42
C ASP A 213 20.64 2.03 3.78
N ARG A 214 21.49 3.02 4.04
CA ARG A 214 21.51 3.75 5.32
C ARG A 214 20.84 5.12 5.15
N PHE A 215 19.79 5.36 5.94
CA PHE A 215 19.11 6.65 6.00
C PHE A 215 19.50 7.36 7.29
N GLY A 216 19.92 8.63 7.17
CA GLY A 216 20.41 9.44 8.30
C GLY A 216 21.74 8.97 8.87
N GLU A 217 22.72 8.71 7.99
CA GLU A 217 24.09 8.43 8.38
C GLU A 217 24.64 9.48 9.36
N GLY A 218 25.45 9.04 10.33
CA GLY A 218 26.05 9.90 11.35
C GLY A 218 25.23 10.08 12.63
N LYS A 219 24.03 9.49 12.72
CA LYS A 219 23.25 9.41 13.96
C LYS A 219 23.88 8.37 14.90
N SER A 220 23.66 8.49 16.22
CA SER A 220 24.30 7.62 17.23
C SER A 220 23.60 6.28 17.42
N THR A 221 22.35 6.18 16.99
CA THR A 221 21.49 5.03 17.24
C THR A 221 20.86 4.58 15.94
N ARG A 222 20.87 3.26 15.67
CA ARG A 222 20.25 2.65 14.50
C ARG A 222 19.10 1.72 14.85
N VAL A 223 18.17 1.62 13.91
CA VAL A 223 17.24 0.49 13.76
C VAL A 223 17.56 -0.24 12.45
N ILE A 224 17.21 -1.52 12.37
CA ILE A 224 17.45 -2.34 11.19
C ILE A 224 16.11 -2.89 10.69
N ILE A 225 15.85 -2.67 9.40
CA ILE A 225 14.71 -3.23 8.68
C ILE A 225 15.22 -4.03 7.48
N LEU A 226 14.39 -4.93 6.98
CA LEU A 226 14.73 -5.80 5.87
C LEU A 226 13.71 -5.61 4.74
N TYR A 227 14.21 -5.47 3.52
CA TYR A 227 13.40 -5.24 2.33
C TYR A 227 13.53 -6.41 1.37
N SER A 228 12.38 -6.99 0.99
CA SER A 228 12.32 -8.15 0.10
C SER A 228 12.09 -7.79 -1.37
N GLY A 229 12.07 -6.49 -1.73
CA GLY A 229 11.70 -6.01 -3.07
C GLY A 229 10.25 -5.53 -3.19
N ILE A 230 9.35 -6.00 -2.32
CA ILE A 230 7.95 -5.52 -2.23
C ILE A 230 7.44 -5.37 -0.79
N HIS A 231 8.17 -5.88 0.20
CA HIS A 231 7.73 -5.92 1.59
C HIS A 231 8.86 -5.52 2.54
N TYR A 232 8.50 -4.92 3.68
CA TYR A 232 9.43 -4.53 4.74
C TYR A 232 9.12 -5.28 6.03
N ASP A 233 10.16 -5.88 6.60
CA ASP A 233 10.14 -6.57 7.87
C ASP A 233 11.10 -5.94 8.87
N ARG A 234 10.96 -6.31 10.14
CA ARG A 234 11.80 -5.78 11.23
C ARG A 234 12.87 -6.78 11.61
N ILE A 235 14.10 -6.31 11.76
CA ILE A 235 15.19 -7.09 12.37
C ILE A 235 15.22 -6.76 13.87
N ALA A 236 15.38 -7.80 14.69
CA ALA A 236 15.43 -7.69 16.14
C ALA A 236 16.42 -8.69 16.72
N PHE A 237 16.87 -8.44 17.95
CA PHE A 237 17.58 -9.41 18.77
C PHE A 237 16.69 -9.89 19.90
N CYS A 238 16.60 -11.20 20.11
CA CYS A 238 15.92 -11.79 21.25
C CYS A 238 16.85 -12.76 21.98
N MET A 239 16.72 -12.83 23.30
CA MET A 239 17.52 -13.74 24.12
C MET A 239 17.09 -15.20 23.94
N ASP A 240 15.78 -15.41 23.82
CA ASP A 240 15.17 -16.72 23.64
C ASP A 240 13.96 -16.58 22.69
N LEU A 241 13.74 -17.56 21.82
CA LEU A 241 12.64 -17.54 20.84
C LEU A 241 11.26 -17.71 21.49
N SER A 242 11.20 -18.23 22.72
CA SER A 242 9.96 -18.35 23.50
C SER A 242 9.51 -17.04 24.14
N TYR A 243 10.37 -16.01 24.16
CA TYR A 243 10.05 -14.74 24.79
C TYR A 243 9.10 -13.88 23.94
N PRO A 244 8.27 -13.06 24.59
CA PRO A 244 7.40 -12.12 23.90
C PRO A 244 8.18 -11.14 23.01
N VAL A 245 7.63 -10.77 21.85
CA VAL A 245 8.30 -9.86 20.90
C VAL A 245 8.48 -8.45 21.45
N GLU A 246 7.74 -8.10 22.51
CA GLU A 246 7.80 -6.83 23.22
C GLU A 246 9.10 -6.63 24.01
N VAL A 247 9.83 -7.72 24.31
CA VAL A 247 11.15 -7.65 24.98
C VAL A 247 12.32 -7.74 24.01
N ASP A 248 12.04 -7.77 22.71
CA ASP A 248 13.06 -7.72 21.67
C ASP A 248 13.90 -6.42 21.78
N VAL A 249 15.20 -6.54 21.52
CA VAL A 249 16.07 -5.38 21.30
C VAL A 249 16.03 -5.02 19.82
N THR A 250 15.67 -3.77 19.53
CA THR A 250 15.45 -3.26 18.16
C THR A 250 16.23 -1.98 17.84
N LYS A 251 16.96 -1.44 18.82
CA LYS A 251 17.77 -0.23 18.71
C LYS A 251 19.19 -0.53 19.17
N TRP A 252 20.17 -0.09 18.41
CA TRP A 252 21.59 -0.33 18.69
C TRP A 252 22.42 0.94 18.49
N SER A 253 23.61 0.98 19.06
CA SER A 253 24.59 2.02 18.70
C SER A 253 24.96 1.88 17.22
N THR A 254 25.23 2.99 16.53
CA THR A 254 25.78 2.95 15.16
C THR A 254 27.24 2.49 15.11
N ASP A 255 27.95 2.52 16.23
CA ASP A 255 29.31 1.96 16.36
C ASP A 255 29.30 0.43 16.54
N ASP A 256 28.12 -0.17 16.78
CA ASP A 256 27.97 -1.62 16.87
C ASP A 256 27.88 -2.21 15.45
N ASP A 257 29.03 -2.45 14.83
CA ASP A 257 29.07 -3.05 13.49
C ASP A 257 28.76 -4.55 13.50
N GLU A 258 28.97 -5.24 14.62
CA GLU A 258 28.66 -6.66 14.75
C GLU A 258 27.16 -6.93 14.58
N VAL A 259 26.29 -6.03 15.07
CA VAL A 259 24.84 -6.18 14.89
C VAL A 259 24.45 -6.09 13.42
N LEU A 260 25.08 -5.19 12.67
CA LEU A 260 24.79 -5.02 11.25
C LEU A 260 25.31 -6.21 10.46
N GLU A 261 26.50 -6.71 10.78
CA GLU A 261 27.06 -7.89 10.16
C GLU A 261 26.20 -9.13 10.44
N LYS A 262 25.73 -9.31 11.69
CA LYS A 262 24.83 -10.41 12.04
C LYS A 262 23.48 -10.32 11.30
N ALA A 263 22.93 -9.11 11.17
CA ALA A 263 21.72 -8.87 10.39
C ALA A 263 21.93 -9.17 8.89
N ARG A 264 23.10 -8.84 8.33
CA ARG A 264 23.46 -9.21 6.95
C ARG A 264 23.59 -10.72 6.77
N GLN A 265 24.12 -11.45 7.75
CA GLN A 265 24.17 -12.92 7.69
C GLN A 265 22.77 -13.54 7.71
N LEU A 266 21.84 -12.99 8.52
CA LEU A 266 20.44 -13.38 8.49
C LEU A 266 19.82 -13.08 7.12
N ALA A 267 20.07 -11.89 6.55
CA ALA A 267 19.61 -11.58 5.19
C ALA A 267 20.21 -12.51 4.14
N GLN A 268 21.46 -12.97 4.28
CA GLN A 268 22.09 -13.94 3.40
C GLN A 268 21.42 -15.32 3.51
N GLN A 269 21.03 -15.75 4.71
CA GLN A 269 20.22 -16.96 4.91
C GLN A 269 18.89 -16.84 4.17
N LEU A 270 18.18 -15.73 4.36
CA LEU A 270 16.91 -15.43 3.70
C LEU A 270 17.05 -15.35 2.18
N GLN A 271 18.15 -14.79 1.66
CA GLN A 271 18.46 -14.75 0.24
C GLN A 271 18.62 -16.16 -0.36
N ARG A 272 19.32 -17.08 0.33
CA ARG A 272 19.45 -18.49 -0.09
C ARG A 272 18.11 -19.22 -0.13
N LEU A 273 17.16 -18.80 0.72
CA LEU A 273 15.77 -19.28 0.73
C LEU A 273 14.87 -18.56 -0.28
N HIS A 274 15.45 -17.70 -1.12
CA HIS A 274 14.75 -16.84 -2.07
C HIS A 274 13.63 -16.02 -1.40
N TYR A 275 13.88 -15.46 -0.22
CA TYR A 275 12.95 -14.56 0.48
C TYR A 275 13.02 -13.13 -0.09
N TYR A 276 12.84 -13.02 -1.40
CA TYR A 276 12.75 -11.76 -2.11
C TYR A 276 11.85 -11.93 -3.33
N THR A 277 11.30 -10.83 -3.82
CA THR A 277 10.54 -10.76 -5.06
C THR A 277 11.29 -9.88 -6.05
N ASP A 278 11.45 -10.41 -7.25
CA ASP A 278 12.13 -9.71 -8.31
C ASP A 278 11.18 -8.80 -9.07
N THR A 279 11.22 -7.49 -8.77
CA THR A 279 10.42 -6.50 -9.49
C THR A 279 11.13 -5.94 -10.72
N THR A 280 12.40 -6.32 -10.93
CA THR A 280 13.25 -5.84 -12.03
C THR A 280 13.46 -6.88 -13.11
N ASP A 281 13.42 -8.18 -12.79
CA ASP A 281 13.92 -9.19 -13.73
C ASP A 281 12.86 -9.73 -14.69
N PHE A 282 11.62 -9.24 -14.62
CA PHE A 282 10.60 -9.55 -15.64
C PHE A 282 10.68 -8.57 -16.81
N VAL A 283 10.65 -9.12 -18.02
CA VAL A 283 10.67 -8.35 -19.25
C VAL A 283 9.26 -7.88 -19.55
N ILE A 284 9.13 -6.60 -19.86
CA ILE A 284 7.86 -5.95 -20.13
C ILE A 284 7.87 -5.48 -21.59
N LYS A 285 6.78 -5.76 -22.30
CA LYS A 285 6.53 -5.28 -23.65
C LYS A 285 5.39 -4.25 -23.61
N CYS A 286 5.59 -3.10 -24.22
CA CYS A 286 4.50 -2.17 -24.49
C CYS A 286 3.62 -2.75 -25.61
N GLU A 287 2.33 -2.94 -25.32
CA GLU A 287 1.38 -3.49 -26.30
C GLU A 287 0.96 -2.46 -27.37
N ILE A 288 1.27 -1.18 -27.18
CA ILE A 288 0.95 -0.11 -28.12
C ILE A 288 2.05 0.03 -29.18
N CYS A 289 3.33 0.00 -28.78
CA CYS A 289 4.46 0.28 -29.67
C CYS A 289 5.49 -0.84 -29.77
N ASN A 290 5.26 -1.98 -29.12
CA ASN A 290 6.18 -3.13 -29.06
C ASN A 290 7.57 -2.83 -28.47
N TRP A 291 7.74 -1.69 -27.81
CA TRP A 291 8.95 -1.41 -27.02
C TRP A 291 9.11 -2.47 -25.93
N ILE A 292 10.34 -2.93 -25.71
CA ILE A 292 10.69 -3.92 -24.69
C ILE A 292 11.60 -3.23 -23.67
N GLY A 293 11.29 -3.41 -22.39
CA GLY A 293 12.11 -2.97 -21.27
C GLY A 293 12.06 -3.93 -20.10
N GLN A 294 12.85 -3.63 -19.09
CA GLN A 294 13.10 -4.49 -17.94
C GLN A 294 12.47 -3.90 -16.67
N GLY A 295 11.49 -4.61 -16.11
CA GLY A 295 10.82 -4.26 -14.87
C GLY A 295 9.99 -2.97 -14.89
N THR A 296 9.31 -2.72 -13.78
CA THR A 296 8.34 -1.60 -13.63
C THR A 296 8.97 -0.22 -13.80
N ARG A 297 10.27 -0.06 -13.46
CA ARG A 297 10.97 1.23 -13.59
C ARG A 297 11.03 1.71 -15.03
N GLU A 298 11.36 0.82 -15.97
CA GLU A 298 11.45 1.18 -17.38
C GLU A 298 10.06 1.37 -17.99
N ALA A 299 9.04 0.62 -17.54
CA ALA A 299 7.65 0.86 -17.93
C ALA A 299 7.17 2.27 -17.53
N VAL A 300 7.43 2.70 -16.29
CA VAL A 300 7.08 4.06 -15.83
C VAL A 300 7.82 5.13 -16.63
N LYS A 301 9.10 4.91 -16.96
CA LYS A 301 9.87 5.82 -17.81
C LYS A 301 9.26 5.89 -19.22
N HIS A 302 8.95 4.75 -19.82
CA HIS A 302 8.33 4.65 -21.13
C HIS A 302 6.96 5.36 -21.17
N GLU A 303 6.13 5.15 -20.15
CA GLU A 303 4.83 5.83 -20.03
C GLU A 303 5.00 7.35 -19.94
N LYS A 304 5.97 7.84 -19.15
CA LYS A 304 6.25 9.28 -19.05
C LYS A 304 6.73 9.90 -20.37
N GLU A 305 7.55 9.18 -21.13
CA GLU A 305 8.12 9.67 -22.39
C GLU A 305 7.16 9.58 -23.59
N THR A 306 6.26 8.58 -23.59
CA THR A 306 5.45 8.24 -24.76
C THR A 306 3.94 8.35 -24.53
N GLY A 307 3.49 8.39 -23.27
CA GLY A 307 2.08 8.32 -22.90
C GLY A 307 1.47 6.91 -23.00
N HIS A 308 2.26 5.88 -23.31
CA HIS A 308 1.79 4.50 -23.39
C HIS A 308 1.67 3.86 -22.01
N ASN A 309 0.50 3.28 -21.70
CA ASN A 309 0.20 2.69 -20.40
C ASN A 309 -0.26 1.22 -20.47
N GLN A 310 -0.13 0.58 -21.63
CA GLN A 310 -0.46 -0.84 -21.82
C GLN A 310 0.83 -1.65 -21.93
N PHE A 311 1.05 -2.50 -20.94
CA PHE A 311 2.27 -3.29 -20.78
C PHE A 311 1.90 -4.76 -20.52
N GLY A 312 2.52 -5.67 -21.26
CA GLY A 312 2.43 -7.12 -21.07
C GLY A 312 3.75 -7.70 -20.56
N GLU A 313 3.70 -8.66 -19.65
CA GLU A 313 4.88 -9.40 -19.21
C GLU A 313 5.27 -10.44 -20.26
N MET A 314 6.53 -10.43 -20.68
CA MET A 314 7.11 -11.40 -21.61
C MET A 314 8.02 -12.34 -20.83
N GLN A 315 7.78 -13.64 -20.93
CA GLN A 315 8.75 -14.63 -20.51
C GLN A 315 9.75 -14.87 -21.65
N ILE A 316 11.03 -14.63 -21.38
CA ILE A 316 12.10 -15.14 -22.25
C ILE A 316 12.23 -16.62 -21.90
N THR A 317 11.63 -17.48 -22.71
CA THR A 317 11.94 -18.91 -22.70
C THR A 317 13.22 -19.11 -23.49
N ASP A 318 14.23 -19.72 -22.87
CA ASP A 318 15.46 -20.18 -23.54
C ASP A 318 15.17 -21.16 -24.69
#